data_AF-A0A961QS14-F1
#
_entry.id   AF-A0A961QS14-F1
#
_cell.length_a   1.000
_cell.length_b   1.000
_cell.length_c   1.000
_cell.angle_alpha   90.00
_cell.angle_beta   90.00
_cell.angle_gamma   90.00
#
_symmetry.space_group_name_H-M   'P 1'
#
loop_
_entity.id
_entity.type
_entity.pdbx_description
1 polymer ?
#
loop_
_entity_poly.entity_id
_entity_poly.type
_entity_poly.pdbx_seq_one_letter_code
_entity_poly.pdbx_strand_id
1 'polypeptide(L)' 'CNIAARAEIERAVRAIHKVETAIEPRFQEHFVAANAIPHASDPFPRLASVVALPAVAFNVGGDRGDRGRRRRAS' A
#
# COMPACT_ATOMS: atom_id res chain seq x y z
N CYS A 1 -32.30 9.54 22.21
CA CYS A 1 -30.84 9.23 22.17
C CYS A 1 -30.63 7.85 22.79
N ASN A 2 -29.94 6.91 22.12
CA ASN A 2 -29.72 5.55 22.65
C ASN A 2 -28.43 5.51 23.49
N ILE A 3 -28.58 5.52 24.82
CA ILE A 3 -27.46 5.56 25.77
C ILE A 3 -26.64 4.26 25.73
N ALA A 4 -27.28 3.12 25.48
CA ALA A 4 -26.59 1.83 25.40
C ALA A 4 -25.66 1.75 24.19
N ALA A 5 -26.10 2.23 23.03
CA ALA A 5 -25.28 2.30 21.82
C ALA A 5 -24.03 3.19 22.01
N ARG A 6 -24.16 4.29 22.77
CA ARG A 6 -23.02 5.16 23.09
C ARG A 6 -21.99 4.43 23.96
N ALA A 7 -22.42 3.73 25.01
CA ALA A 7 -21.54 2.95 25.86
C ALA A 7 -20.84 1.80 25.11
N GLU A 8 -21.51 1.22 24.10
CA GLU A 8 -20.91 0.22 23.22
C GLU A 8 -19.78 0.80 22.35
N ILE A 9 -20.03 1.93 21.69
CA ILE A 9 -19.02 2.62 20.86
C ILE A 9 -17.82 3.03 21.70
N GLU A 10 -18.03 3.57 22.92
CA GLU A 10 -16.93 3.97 23.81
C GLU A 10 -16.05 2.78 24.22
N ARG A 11 -16.64 1.60 24.43
CA ARG A 11 -15.89 0.36 24.67
C ARG A 11 -15.10 -0.07 23.44
N ALA A 12 -15.71 -0.04 22.26
CA ALA A 12 -15.05 -0.39 21.00
C ALA A 12 -13.84 0.51 20.70
N VAL A 13 -14.00 1.83 20.86
CA VAL A 13 -12.94 2.81 20.63
C VAL A 13 -11.71 2.54 21.51
N ARG A 14 -11.92 2.17 22.78
CA ARG A 14 -10.82 1.83 23.71
C ARG A 14 -10.06 0.56 23.32
N ALA A 15 -10.69 -0.33 22.56
CA ALA A 15 -10.08 -1.56 22.08
C ALA A 15 -9.35 -1.40 20.73
N ILE A 16 -9.42 -0.23 20.08
CA ILE A 16 -8.76 0.01 18.80
C ILE A 16 -7.24 -0.03 18.98
N HIS A 17 -6.59 -0.91 18.23
CA HIS A 17 -5.15 -0.87 18.03
C HIS A 17 -4.83 0.08 16.87
N LYS A 18 -4.15 1.19 17.15
CA LYS A 18 -3.75 2.16 16.13
C LYS A 18 -2.44 1.72 15.47
N VAL A 19 -2.48 1.45 14.17
CA VAL A 19 -1.27 1.22 13.36
C VAL A 19 -0.84 2.54 12.72
N GLU A 20 0.40 2.95 12.96
CA GLU A 20 0.99 4.17 12.38
C GLU A 20 1.78 3.82 11.13
N THR A 21 1.27 4.21 9.97
CA THR A 21 1.84 3.85 8.66
C THR A 21 3.26 4.38 8.43
N ALA A 22 3.63 5.45 9.11
CA ALA A 22 4.98 6.05 9.02
C ALA A 22 6.07 5.20 9.70
N ILE A 23 5.71 4.35 10.66
CA ILE A 23 6.65 3.52 11.43
C ILE A 23 6.42 2.02 11.27
N GLU A 24 5.30 1.60 10.68
CA GLU A 24 4.97 0.21 10.42
C GLU A 24 5.99 -0.41 9.44
N PRO A 25 6.80 -1.42 9.86
CA PRO A 25 7.95 -1.91 9.09
C PRO A 25 7.64 -2.35 7.67
N ARG A 26 6.43 -2.87 7.42
CA ARG A 26 6.04 -3.43 6.11
C ARG A 26 5.04 -2.57 5.35
N PHE A 27 4.61 -1.44 5.91
CA PHE A 27 3.58 -0.62 5.27
C PHE A 27 4.02 -0.17 3.87
N GLN A 28 5.26 0.27 3.72
CA GLN A 28 5.79 0.72 2.44
C GLN A 28 5.81 -0.41 1.40
N GLU A 29 6.22 -1.62 1.79
CA GLU A 29 6.21 -2.80 0.92
C GLU A 29 4.79 -3.08 0.40
N HIS A 30 3.81 -3.12 1.31
CA HIS A 30 2.41 -3.34 0.97
C HIS A 30 1.83 -2.23 0.09
N PHE A 31 2.11 -0.98 0.42
CA PHE A 31 1.64 0.18 -0.34
C PHE A 31 2.18 0.14 -1.77
N VAL A 32 3.47 -0.13 -1.92
CA VAL A 32 4.14 -0.21 -3.22
C VAL A 32 3.57 -1.36 -4.05
N ALA A 33 3.35 -2.54 -3.46
CA ALA A 33 2.78 -3.69 -4.15
C ALA A 33 1.34 -3.43 -4.62
N ALA A 34 0.54 -2.72 -3.83
CA ALA A 34 -0.84 -2.36 -4.15
C ALA A 34 -1.00 -1.29 -5.23
N ASN A 35 0.08 -0.58 -5.61
CA ASN A 35 0.04 0.42 -6.69
C ASN A 35 0.09 -0.18 -8.09
N ALA A 36 0.51 -1.44 -8.25
CA ALA A 36 0.43 -2.12 -9.55
C ALA A 36 -1.02 -2.48 -9.86
N ILE A 37 -1.40 -2.49 -11.13
CA ILE A 37 -2.74 -2.91 -11.56
C ILE A 37 -2.67 -4.37 -12.05
N PRO A 38 -3.41 -5.32 -11.45
CA PRO A 38 -4.30 -5.17 -10.29
C PRO A 38 -3.58 -5.15 -8.93
N HIS A 39 -2.41 -5.80 -8.82
CA HIS A 39 -1.49 -5.79 -7.69
C HIS A 39 -0.17 -6.47 -8.12
N ALA A 40 0.95 -6.20 -7.44
CA ALA A 40 2.26 -6.72 -7.83
C ALA A 40 2.43 -8.24 -7.63
N SER A 41 1.91 -8.78 -6.53
CA SER A 41 2.02 -10.20 -6.15
C SER A 41 0.69 -10.91 -5.83
N ASP A 42 -0.32 -10.22 -5.33
CA ASP A 42 -1.62 -10.78 -4.97
C ASP A 42 -2.51 -11.00 -6.22
N PRO A 43 -2.94 -12.23 -6.53
CA PRO A 43 -3.77 -12.50 -7.69
C PRO A 43 -5.23 -12.07 -7.50
N PHE A 44 -5.89 -11.64 -8.59
CA PHE A 44 -7.28 -11.20 -8.60
C PHE A 44 -8.17 -12.14 -9.44
N PRO A 45 -8.38 -13.41 -9.02
CA PRO A 45 -9.00 -14.43 -9.86
C PRO A 45 -10.46 -14.12 -10.23
N ARG A 46 -11.23 -13.52 -9.30
CA ARG A 46 -12.61 -13.12 -9.57
C ARG A 46 -12.68 -12.01 -10.62
N LEU A 47 -11.76 -11.04 -10.57
CA LEU A 47 -11.71 -9.96 -11.56
C LEU A 47 -11.21 -10.47 -12.93
N ALA A 48 -10.19 -11.34 -12.93
CA ALA A 48 -9.66 -11.97 -14.14
C ALA A 48 -10.70 -12.79 -14.90
N SER A 49 -11.75 -13.29 -14.21
CA SER A 49 -12.83 -14.04 -14.84
C SER A 49 -13.79 -13.19 -15.67
N VAL A 50 -13.84 -11.87 -15.42
CA VAL A 50 -14.78 -10.95 -16.08
C VAL A 50 -14.10 -9.96 -17.02
N VAL A 51 -12.81 -9.69 -16.83
CA VAL A 51 -12.03 -8.76 -17.66
C VAL A 51 -10.63 -9.29 -17.94
N ALA A 52 -10.09 -8.96 -19.11
CA ALA A 52 -8.68 -9.19 -19.42
C ALA A 52 -7.82 -8.21 -18.59
N LEU A 53 -6.99 -8.75 -17.71
CA LEU A 53 -6.09 -7.97 -16.87
C LEU A 53 -4.76 -7.71 -17.57
N PRO A 54 -4.14 -6.53 -17.37
CA PRO A 54 -2.81 -6.28 -17.89
C PRO A 54 -1.79 -7.22 -17.24
N ALA A 55 -0.71 -7.48 -17.96
CA ALA A 55 0.48 -8.04 -17.32
C ALA A 55 0.97 -7.06 -16.26
N VAL A 56 1.21 -7.56 -15.05
CA VAL A 56 1.64 -6.75 -13.91
C VAL A 56 2.97 -6.06 -14.26
N ALA A 57 2.93 -4.73 -14.42
CA ALA A 57 4.11 -3.92 -14.68
C ALA A 57 4.35 -2.98 -13.49
N PHE A 58 5.38 -3.27 -12.70
CA PHE A 58 5.82 -2.41 -11.62
C PHE A 58 7.00 -1.55 -12.10
N ASN A 59 6.81 -0.24 -12.28
CA ASN A 59 7.89 0.74 -12.50
C ASN A 59 9.02 0.31 -13.47
N VAL A 60 8.67 -0.18 -14.68
CA VAL A 60 9.67 -0.45 -15.75
C VAL A 60 10.32 0.84 -16.30
N GLY A 61 9.86 2.03 -15.87
CA GLY A 61 10.44 3.33 -16.20
C GLY A 61 11.55 3.82 -15.26
N GLY A 62 12.02 2.98 -14.34
CA GLY A 62 13.23 3.25 -13.54
C GLY A 62 14.50 2.82 -14.27
N ASP A 63 14.62 3.15 -15.56
CA ASP A 63 15.91 3.06 -16.22
C ASP A 63 16.87 3.91 -15.41
N ARG A 64 17.99 3.30 -14.99
CA ARG A 64 19.02 3.97 -14.19
C ARG A 64 19.83 4.85 -15.15
N GLY A 65 19.14 5.80 -15.75
CA GLY A 65 19.72 6.98 -16.37
C GLY A 65 20.42 7.77 -15.27
N ASP A 66 21.74 7.66 -15.28
CA ASP A 66 22.60 8.82 -15.15
C ASP A 66 22.38 9.68 -13.89
N ARG A 67 22.52 9.10 -12.69
CA ARG A 67 22.98 9.89 -11.54
C ARG A 67 24.49 10.08 -11.64
N GLY A 68 24.85 10.91 -12.61
CA GLY A 68 26.19 11.40 -12.89
C GLY A 68 26.91 11.83 -11.62
N ARG A 69 27.93 11.04 -11.31
CA ARG A 69 29.07 11.33 -10.44
C ARG A 69 29.61 12.74 -10.70
N ARG A 70 29.20 13.74 -9.91
CA ARG A 70 29.94 15.00 -9.77
C ARG A 70 30.80 14.95 -8.52
N ARG A 71 31.98 14.36 -8.68
CA ARG A 71 33.11 14.55 -7.76
C ARG A 71 33.47 16.03 -7.79
N ARG A 72 33.25 16.77 -6.71
CA ARG A 72 33.94 18.05 -6.51
C ARG A 72 35.34 17.74 -6.03
N ALA A 73 36.30 17.89 -6.94
CA ALA A 73 37.71 18.02 -6.63
C ALA A 73 38.11 19.44 -7.03
N SER A 74 38.29 20.31 -6.04
CA SER A 74 39.11 21.53 -6.03
C SER A 74 39.16 21.98 -4.58
#